data_AF-A0A3N9U9A7-F1
#
_entry.id   AF-A0A3N9U9A7-F1
#
_cell.length_a   1.000
_cell.length_b   1.000
_cell.length_c   1.000
_cell.angle_alpha   90.00
_cell.angle_beta   90.00
_cell.angle_gamma   90.00
#
_symmetry.space_group_name_H-M   'P 1'
#
loop_
_entity.id
_entity.type
_entity.pdbx_description
1 polymer ?
#
loop_
_entity_poly.entity_id
_entity_poly.type
_entity_poly.pdbx_seq_one_letter_code
_entity_poly.pdbx_strand_id
1 'polypeptide(L)'
;MTLVTLSACLASSVALAWQGELDQLKNRWESVTTSSALSAQEAPLTALAAEAHELSSANPNVSELLVWEGIIEASLAKAKGGLGALDNAKAARRALERAIALDANGLDGSAYVTLGALYDRAPGWPVAFGDDDKAEEMFKRALTIRPGGIDVNYYYAAYLADEGRDAEARQHAEKAIAGAVRAGREASDQALKAEARALLNEL
;
A
#
# COMPACT_ATOMS: atom_id res chain seq x y z
N MET A 1 12.13 -9.98 58.93
CA MET A 1 11.29 -10.75 57.99
C MET A 1 10.53 -9.74 57.16
N THR A 2 11.09 -9.32 56.04
CA THR A 2 10.61 -8.18 55.25
C THR A 2 10.13 -8.74 53.91
N LEU A 3 8.81 -8.73 53.69
CA LEU A 3 8.22 -9.17 52.42
C LEU A 3 8.52 -8.14 51.33
N VAL A 4 9.15 -8.59 50.25
CA VAL A 4 9.23 -7.86 48.98
C VAL A 4 8.01 -8.25 48.15
N THR A 5 7.11 -7.30 47.90
CA THR A 5 5.99 -7.47 46.97
C THR A 5 6.50 -7.27 45.54
N LEU A 6 6.60 -8.38 44.81
CA LEU A 6 6.90 -8.39 43.38
C LEU A 6 5.62 -8.02 42.61
N SER A 7 5.49 -6.74 42.21
CA SER A 7 4.41 -6.30 41.32
C SER A 7 4.76 -6.70 39.89
N ALA A 8 4.23 -7.83 39.42
CA ALA A 8 4.40 -8.29 38.06
C ALA A 8 3.58 -7.42 37.10
N CYS A 9 4.25 -6.70 36.20
CA CYS A 9 3.64 -5.97 35.10
C CYS A 9 2.93 -6.93 34.14
N LEU A 10 1.60 -6.99 34.19
CA LEU A 10 0.73 -7.69 33.23
C LEU A 10 0.47 -6.84 31.96
N ALA A 11 1.51 -6.39 31.28
CA ALA A 11 1.37 -5.49 30.12
C ALA A 11 1.77 -6.11 28.76
N SER A 12 1.89 -7.44 28.64
CA SER A 12 2.54 -8.06 27.47
C SER A 12 1.68 -9.02 26.63
N SER A 13 0.40 -9.26 26.95
CA SER A 13 -0.45 -10.19 26.19
C SER A 13 -1.24 -9.55 25.05
N VAL A 14 -1.49 -8.24 25.08
CA VAL A 14 -2.26 -7.54 24.02
C VAL A 14 -1.37 -7.18 22.81
N ALA A 15 -0.07 -7.00 23.02
CA ALA A 15 0.87 -6.56 21.98
C ALA A 15 1.15 -7.60 20.88
N LEU A 16 0.66 -8.85 21.03
CA LEU A 16 0.94 -9.97 20.12
C LEU A 16 -0.28 -10.46 19.31
N ALA A 17 -1.50 -9.99 19.62
CA ALA A 17 -2.71 -10.49 18.96
C ALA A 17 -2.87 -9.95 17.52
N TRP A 18 -2.65 -8.65 17.35
CA TRP A 18 -2.87 -7.97 16.07
C TRP A 18 -1.91 -8.40 14.95
N GLN A 19 -0.71 -8.92 15.27
CA GLN A 19 0.23 -9.38 14.23
C GLN A 19 -0.31 -10.60 13.49
N GLY A 20 -0.88 -11.56 14.22
CA GLY A 20 -1.47 -12.75 13.61
C GLY A 20 -2.69 -12.42 12.74
N GLU A 21 -3.51 -11.48 13.19
CA GLU A 21 -4.65 -10.96 12.41
C GLU A 21 -4.18 -10.22 11.16
N LEU A 22 -3.17 -9.36 11.29
CA LEU A 22 -2.57 -8.65 10.17
C LEU A 22 -1.97 -9.62 9.14
N ASP A 23 -1.25 -10.66 9.56
CA ASP A 23 -0.67 -11.64 8.65
C ASP A 23 -1.74 -12.41 7.87
N GLN A 24 -2.86 -12.77 8.50
CA GLN A 24 -3.99 -13.38 7.79
C GLN A 24 -4.59 -12.43 6.75
N LEU A 25 -4.75 -11.17 7.11
CA LEU A 25 -5.30 -10.12 6.25
C LEU A 25 -4.38 -9.84 5.05
N LYS A 26 -3.05 -9.81 5.26
CA LYS A 26 -2.04 -9.69 4.19
C LYS A 26 -2.12 -10.84 3.18
N ASN A 27 -2.17 -12.08 3.67
CA ASN A 27 -2.24 -13.27 2.83
C ASN A 27 -3.54 -13.30 2.00
N ARG A 28 -4.67 -12.93 2.61
CA ARG A 28 -5.95 -12.84 1.89
C ARG A 28 -5.95 -11.73 0.85
N TRP A 29 -5.42 -10.55 1.19
CA TRP A 29 -5.28 -9.45 0.25
C TRP A 29 -4.44 -9.84 -0.97
N GLU A 30 -3.29 -10.48 -0.74
CA GLU A 30 -2.42 -10.93 -1.83
C GLU A 30 -3.14 -11.96 -2.71
N SER A 31 -3.76 -12.99 -2.11
CA SER A 31 -4.53 -13.99 -2.83
C SER A 31 -5.63 -13.38 -3.70
N VAL A 32 -6.37 -12.39 -3.19
CA VAL A 32 -7.47 -11.72 -3.91
C VAL A 32 -6.93 -10.91 -5.08
N THR A 33 -5.89 -10.10 -4.84
CA THR A 33 -5.37 -9.14 -5.83
C THR A 33 -4.58 -9.80 -6.95
N THR A 34 -3.98 -10.98 -6.72
CA THR A 34 -3.16 -11.67 -7.72
C THR A 34 -3.88 -12.79 -8.47
N SER A 35 -4.97 -13.34 -7.92
CA SER A 35 -5.58 -14.58 -8.45
C SER A 35 -6.94 -14.39 -9.10
N SER A 36 -7.50 -13.17 -9.03
CA SER A 36 -8.86 -12.87 -9.51
C SER A 36 -8.85 -11.72 -10.50
N ALA A 37 -9.75 -11.76 -11.49
CA ALA A 37 -10.02 -10.62 -12.36
C ALA A 37 -10.50 -9.42 -11.52
N LEU A 38 -10.16 -8.19 -11.92
CA LEU A 38 -10.41 -6.97 -11.14
C LEU A 38 -11.87 -6.83 -10.66
N SER A 39 -12.84 -7.14 -11.52
CA SER A 39 -14.27 -7.09 -11.18
C SER A 39 -14.72 -8.09 -10.11
N ALA A 40 -13.98 -9.19 -9.91
CA ALA A 40 -14.25 -10.17 -8.87
C ALA A 40 -13.57 -9.82 -7.52
N GLN A 41 -12.73 -8.77 -7.48
CA GLN A 41 -12.00 -8.37 -6.28
C GLN A 41 -12.83 -7.48 -5.34
N GLU A 42 -13.87 -6.80 -5.83
CA GLU A 42 -14.60 -5.79 -5.05
C GLU A 42 -15.21 -6.34 -3.75
N ALA A 43 -16.00 -7.42 -3.82
CA ALA A 43 -16.67 -7.99 -2.66
C ALA A 43 -15.68 -8.49 -1.58
N PRO A 44 -14.66 -9.31 -1.89
CA PRO A 44 -13.69 -9.73 -0.87
C PRO A 44 -12.84 -8.57 -0.34
N LEU A 45 -12.48 -7.58 -1.17
CA LEU A 45 -11.76 -6.39 -0.71
C LEU A 45 -12.62 -5.50 0.19
N THR A 46 -13.94 -5.45 -0.03
CA THR A 46 -14.86 -4.74 0.86
C THR A 46 -14.86 -5.34 2.26
N ALA A 47 -14.92 -6.67 2.37
CA ALA A 47 -14.81 -7.36 3.65
C ALA A 47 -13.44 -7.11 4.30
N LEU A 48 -12.35 -7.23 3.54
CA LEU A 48 -11.00 -6.97 4.04
C LEU A 48 -10.79 -5.53 4.51
N ALA A 49 -11.36 -4.55 3.82
CA ALA A 49 -11.27 -3.14 4.21
C ALA A 49 -11.95 -2.89 5.58
N ALA A 50 -13.12 -3.48 5.80
CA ALA A 50 -13.82 -3.40 7.08
C ALA A 50 -12.99 -4.04 8.22
N GLU A 51 -12.45 -5.24 8.00
CA GLU A 51 -11.58 -5.92 8.97
C GLU A 51 -10.31 -5.11 9.27
N ALA A 52 -9.67 -4.56 8.24
CA ALA A 52 -8.48 -3.71 8.39
C ALA A 52 -8.77 -2.47 9.23
N HIS A 53 -9.90 -1.82 8.98
CA HIS A 53 -10.34 -0.64 9.69
C HIS A 53 -10.66 -0.92 11.17
N GLU A 54 -11.32 -2.05 11.46
CA GLU A 54 -11.56 -2.48 12.85
C GLU A 54 -10.25 -2.72 13.59
N LEU A 55 -9.31 -3.43 12.95
CA LEU A 55 -8.01 -3.76 13.54
C LEU A 55 -7.15 -2.52 13.78
N SER A 56 -7.10 -1.58 12.83
CA SER A 56 -6.36 -0.33 12.98
C SER A 56 -7.00 0.61 14.00
N SER A 57 -8.34 0.65 14.07
CA SER A 57 -9.09 1.45 15.05
C SER A 57 -8.88 0.97 16.49
N ALA A 58 -8.74 -0.35 16.69
CA ALA A 58 -8.38 -0.93 17.98
C ALA A 58 -6.91 -0.66 18.36
N ASN A 59 -6.05 -0.34 17.39
CA ASN A 59 -4.60 -0.18 17.55
C ASN A 59 -4.07 1.10 16.84
N PRO A 60 -4.58 2.30 17.16
CA PRO A 60 -4.46 3.50 16.32
C PRO A 60 -3.05 4.10 16.22
N ASN A 61 -2.09 3.58 16.98
CA ASN A 61 -0.70 4.04 16.98
C ASN A 61 0.27 3.02 16.36
N VAL A 62 -0.25 1.95 15.73
CA VAL A 62 0.56 0.98 15.00
C VAL A 62 0.59 1.39 13.53
N SER A 63 1.70 2.00 13.09
CA SER A 63 1.86 2.49 11.72
C SER A 63 1.61 1.39 10.68
N GLU A 64 2.12 0.18 10.91
CA GLU A 64 1.97 -0.95 9.97
C GLU A 64 0.50 -1.30 9.68
N LEU A 65 -0.37 -1.27 10.70
CA LEU A 65 -1.81 -1.54 10.51
C LEU A 65 -2.47 -0.48 9.63
N LEU A 66 -2.10 0.79 9.81
CA LEU A 66 -2.59 1.90 9.00
C LEU A 66 -2.06 1.85 7.57
N VAL A 67 -0.81 1.41 7.37
CA VAL A 67 -0.27 1.18 6.01
C VAL A 67 -1.09 0.12 5.28
N TRP A 68 -1.39 -1.00 5.95
CA TRP A 68 -2.15 -2.08 5.35
C TRP A 68 -3.63 -1.74 5.12
N GLU A 69 -4.28 -1.03 6.05
CA GLU A 69 -5.61 -0.44 5.82
C GLU A 69 -5.59 0.42 4.55
N GLY A 70 -4.59 1.31 4.43
CA GLY A 70 -4.42 2.16 3.26
C GLY A 70 -4.25 1.40 1.93
N ILE A 71 -3.44 0.35 1.93
CA ILE A 71 -3.22 -0.51 0.75
C ILE A 71 -4.52 -1.21 0.33
N ILE A 72 -5.29 -1.73 1.28
CA ILE A 72 -6.53 -2.47 1.01
C ILE A 72 -7.62 -1.53 0.51
N GLU A 73 -7.77 -0.37 1.14
CA GLU A 73 -8.70 0.67 0.71
C GLU A 73 -8.37 1.18 -0.70
N ALA A 74 -7.08 1.38 -1.02
CA ALA A 74 -6.65 1.76 -2.37
C ALA A 74 -6.91 0.63 -3.39
N SER A 75 -6.72 -0.62 -3.00
CA SER A 75 -7.03 -1.79 -3.84
C SER A 75 -8.53 -1.89 -4.12
N LEU A 76 -9.36 -1.64 -3.10
CA LEU A 76 -10.82 -1.62 -3.24
C LEU A 76 -11.28 -0.47 -4.13
N ALA A 77 -10.68 0.72 -3.98
CA ALA A 77 -10.93 1.84 -4.88
C ALA A 77 -10.62 1.47 -6.34
N LYS A 78 -9.48 0.82 -6.60
CA LYS A 78 -9.12 0.32 -7.94
C LYS A 78 -10.14 -0.70 -8.46
N ALA A 79 -10.59 -1.63 -7.62
CA ALA A 79 -11.56 -2.66 -8.00
C ALA A 79 -12.95 -2.09 -8.33
N LYS A 80 -13.43 -1.12 -7.54
CA LYS A 80 -14.71 -0.44 -7.78
C LYS A 80 -14.69 0.44 -9.03
N GLY A 81 -13.61 1.21 -9.21
CA GLY A 81 -13.52 2.24 -10.24
C GLY A 81 -14.61 3.31 -10.13
N GLY A 82 -14.58 4.27 -11.07
CA GLY A 82 -15.61 5.31 -11.20
C GLY A 82 -15.86 6.11 -9.91
N LEU A 83 -17.09 6.61 -9.76
CA LEU A 83 -17.48 7.43 -8.60
C LEU A 83 -17.57 6.63 -7.29
N GLY A 84 -17.82 5.32 -7.36
CA GLY A 84 -17.91 4.44 -6.19
C GLY A 84 -16.58 4.21 -5.46
N ALA A 85 -15.46 4.53 -6.11
CA ALA A 85 -14.12 4.39 -5.56
C ALA A 85 -13.69 5.54 -4.63
N LEU A 86 -14.37 6.69 -4.69
CA LEU A 86 -13.83 7.94 -4.13
C LEU A 86 -13.70 7.91 -2.60
N ASP A 87 -14.69 7.35 -1.91
CA ASP A 87 -14.65 7.29 -0.44
C ASP A 87 -13.54 6.36 0.05
N ASN A 88 -13.31 5.24 -0.64
CA ASN A 88 -12.22 4.31 -0.37
C ASN A 88 -10.86 4.95 -0.66
N ALA A 89 -10.72 5.68 -1.77
CA ALA A 89 -9.49 6.43 -2.07
C ALA A 89 -9.16 7.49 -0.99
N LYS A 90 -10.18 8.19 -0.49
CA LYS A 90 -10.02 9.16 0.61
C LYS A 90 -9.69 8.47 1.94
N ALA A 91 -10.29 7.32 2.23
CA ALA A 91 -9.98 6.51 3.41
C ALA A 91 -8.53 6.03 3.37
N ALA A 92 -8.10 5.48 2.23
CA ALA A 92 -6.73 5.07 1.99
C ALA A 92 -5.75 6.20 2.26
N ARG A 93 -5.97 7.36 1.64
CA ARG A 93 -5.12 8.54 1.83
C ARG A 93 -4.99 8.92 3.31
N ARG A 94 -6.10 9.00 4.05
CA ARG A 94 -6.07 9.36 5.49
C ARG A 94 -5.26 8.37 6.32
N ALA A 95 -5.46 7.06 6.09
CA ALA A 95 -4.73 6.02 6.82
C ALA A 95 -3.22 6.11 6.54
N LEU A 96 -2.83 6.29 5.28
CA LEU A 96 -1.43 6.38 4.87
C LEU A 96 -0.74 7.66 5.36
N GLU A 97 -1.41 8.81 5.30
CA GLU A 97 -0.88 10.06 5.86
C GLU A 97 -0.68 9.94 7.38
N ARG A 98 -1.60 9.27 8.08
CA ARG A 98 -1.46 8.98 9.51
C ARG A 98 -0.31 8.01 9.78
N ALA A 99 -0.15 6.98 8.97
CA ALA A 99 0.96 6.03 9.09
C ALA A 99 2.31 6.73 8.95
N ILE A 100 2.47 7.61 7.97
CA ILE A 100 3.68 8.42 7.76
C ILE A 100 3.95 9.35 8.95
N ALA A 101 2.90 9.93 9.54
CA ALA A 101 3.05 10.78 10.72
C ALA A 101 3.55 10.00 11.96
N LEU A 102 3.25 8.70 12.06
CA LEU A 102 3.72 7.83 13.14
C LEU A 102 5.13 7.27 12.86
N ASP A 103 5.37 6.83 11.63
CA ASP A 103 6.65 6.30 11.17
C ASP A 103 6.85 6.58 9.67
N ALA A 104 7.63 7.63 9.39
CA ALA A 104 7.90 8.09 8.04
C ALA A 104 8.81 7.17 7.21
N ASN A 105 9.32 6.07 7.77
CA ASN A 105 10.01 5.02 7.01
C ASN A 105 9.33 3.66 7.15
N GLY A 106 8.17 3.60 7.82
CA GLY A 106 7.46 2.37 8.16
C GLY A 106 7.11 1.53 6.93
N LEU A 107 7.15 0.22 7.12
CA LEU A 107 6.95 -0.78 6.06
C LEU A 107 7.76 -0.47 4.79
N ASP A 108 9.02 -0.04 4.98
CA ASP A 108 9.97 0.27 3.92
C ASP A 108 9.43 1.27 2.88
N GLY A 109 8.67 2.26 3.34
CA GLY A 109 8.15 3.35 2.50
C GLY A 109 6.94 2.98 1.63
N SER A 110 6.29 1.83 1.88
CA SER A 110 5.12 1.40 1.10
C SER A 110 3.96 2.41 1.14
N ALA A 111 3.80 3.18 2.21
CA ALA A 111 2.77 4.23 2.28
C ALA A 111 2.95 5.30 1.20
N TYR A 112 4.18 5.68 0.89
CA TYR A 112 4.48 6.65 -0.17
C TYR A 112 4.17 6.09 -1.56
N VAL A 113 4.47 4.81 -1.81
CA VAL A 113 4.14 4.18 -3.10
C VAL A 113 2.64 4.24 -3.36
N THR A 114 1.83 3.85 -2.36
CA THR A 114 0.38 3.85 -2.49
C THR A 114 -0.19 5.26 -2.56
N LEU A 115 0.34 6.23 -1.79
CA LEU A 115 -0.07 7.63 -1.91
C LEU A 115 0.26 8.21 -3.28
N GLY A 116 1.43 7.92 -3.83
CA GLY A 116 1.80 8.35 -5.19
C GLY A 116 0.77 7.89 -6.22
N ALA A 117 0.44 6.59 -6.19
CA ALA A 117 -0.56 6.02 -7.09
C ALA A 117 -1.98 6.59 -6.88
N LEU A 118 -2.34 6.99 -5.66
CA LEU A 118 -3.63 7.62 -5.35
C LEU A 118 -3.70 9.07 -5.83
N TYR A 119 -2.63 9.85 -5.65
CA TYR A 119 -2.56 11.23 -6.14
C TYR A 119 -2.57 11.30 -7.66
N ASP A 120 -1.92 10.36 -8.33
CA ASP A 120 -1.90 10.20 -9.79
C ASP A 120 -3.30 9.84 -10.36
N ARG A 121 -4.01 8.90 -9.73
CA ARG A 121 -5.25 8.33 -10.31
C ARG A 121 -6.54 9.03 -9.87
N ALA A 122 -6.53 9.76 -8.77
CA ALA A 122 -7.74 10.41 -8.27
C ALA A 122 -8.10 11.63 -9.15
N PRO A 123 -9.39 11.99 -9.29
CA PRO A 123 -9.74 13.27 -9.88
C PRO A 123 -9.13 14.45 -9.11
N GLY A 124 -8.77 15.52 -9.81
CA GLY A 124 -8.27 16.74 -9.18
C GLY A 124 -9.34 17.51 -8.39
N TRP A 125 -8.94 18.65 -7.85
CA TRP A 125 -9.85 19.62 -7.23
C TRP A 125 -10.85 20.17 -8.28
N PRO A 126 -12.14 20.40 -7.94
CA PRO A 126 -12.76 20.33 -6.61
C PRO A 126 -13.39 18.99 -6.25
N VAL A 127 -13.29 17.97 -7.11
CA VAL A 127 -14.02 16.70 -6.93
C VAL A 127 -13.32 15.80 -5.91
N ALA A 128 -12.00 15.69 -6.04
CA ALA A 128 -11.20 14.85 -5.16
C ALA A 128 -9.84 15.50 -4.88
N PHE A 129 -8.78 14.71 -4.82
CA PHE A 129 -7.48 15.13 -4.30
C PHE A 129 -6.30 14.80 -5.22
N GLY A 130 -6.56 14.39 -6.46
CA GLY A 130 -5.51 14.13 -7.43
C GLY A 130 -4.61 15.34 -7.64
N ASP A 131 -3.32 15.09 -7.75
CA ASP A 131 -2.25 16.09 -7.73
C ASP A 131 -0.94 15.44 -8.19
N ASP A 132 -0.57 15.62 -9.47
CA ASP A 132 0.56 14.93 -10.11
C ASP A 132 1.90 15.33 -9.49
N ASP A 133 2.04 16.59 -9.06
CA ASP A 133 3.24 17.08 -8.35
C ASP A 133 3.42 16.32 -7.03
N LYS A 134 2.33 16.11 -6.28
CA LYS A 134 2.37 15.29 -5.07
C LYS A 134 2.61 13.83 -5.37
N ALA A 135 2.04 13.30 -6.45
CA ALA A 135 2.29 11.92 -6.87
C ALA A 135 3.80 11.70 -7.05
N GLU A 136 4.47 12.60 -7.79
CA GLU A 136 5.92 12.54 -8.01
C GLU A 136 6.70 12.66 -6.70
N GLU A 137 6.32 13.58 -5.80
CA GLU A 137 6.95 13.74 -4.49
C GLU A 137 6.92 12.42 -3.71
N MET A 138 5.76 11.77 -3.65
CA MET A 138 5.59 10.50 -2.94
C MET A 138 6.45 9.40 -3.57
N PHE A 139 6.47 9.26 -4.91
CA PHE A 139 7.30 8.26 -5.56
C PHE A 139 8.81 8.50 -5.37
N LYS A 140 9.27 9.75 -5.45
CA LYS A 140 10.67 10.11 -5.17
C LYS A 140 11.05 9.79 -3.73
N ARG A 141 10.13 10.01 -2.78
CA ARG A 141 10.33 9.62 -1.38
C ARG A 141 10.43 8.11 -1.21
N ALA A 142 9.54 7.35 -1.86
CA ALA A 142 9.59 5.88 -1.85
C ALA A 142 10.90 5.34 -2.46
N LEU A 143 11.38 5.92 -3.57
CA LEU A 143 12.66 5.57 -4.20
C LEU A 143 13.86 5.83 -3.29
N THR A 144 13.82 6.90 -2.50
CA THR A 144 14.88 7.20 -1.53
C THR A 144 14.96 6.12 -0.45
N ILE A 145 13.82 5.59 -0.02
CA ILE A 145 13.74 4.56 1.03
C ILE A 145 14.10 3.17 0.47
N ARG A 146 13.50 2.80 -0.67
CA ARG A 146 13.62 1.46 -1.27
C ARG A 146 13.91 1.54 -2.78
N PRO A 147 15.14 1.92 -3.18
CA PRO A 147 15.47 2.18 -4.59
C PRO A 147 15.36 0.95 -5.49
N GLY A 148 15.52 -0.25 -4.93
CA GLY A 148 15.37 -1.53 -5.64
C GLY A 148 13.98 -2.17 -5.51
N GLY A 149 13.00 -1.49 -4.91
CA GLY A 149 11.66 -2.03 -4.69
C GLY A 149 10.92 -2.26 -6.01
N ILE A 150 10.37 -3.46 -6.20
CA ILE A 150 9.61 -3.81 -7.41
C ILE A 150 8.38 -2.91 -7.53
N ASP A 151 7.59 -2.81 -6.45
CA ASP A 151 6.41 -1.94 -6.37
C ASP A 151 6.76 -0.47 -6.59
N VAL A 152 7.79 0.03 -5.90
CA VAL A 152 8.28 1.41 -6.03
C VAL A 152 8.58 1.76 -7.48
N ASN A 153 9.37 0.92 -8.15
CA ASN A 153 9.81 1.20 -9.52
C ASN A 153 8.69 0.98 -10.54
N TYR A 154 7.82 -0.02 -10.35
CA TYR A 154 6.70 -0.23 -11.26
C TYR A 154 5.69 0.91 -11.21
N TYR A 155 5.21 1.29 -10.02
CA TYR A 155 4.21 2.35 -9.92
C TYR A 155 4.75 3.71 -10.36
N TYR A 156 6.04 3.98 -10.10
CA TYR A 156 6.66 5.20 -10.62
C TYR A 156 6.83 5.15 -12.14
N ALA A 157 7.16 3.99 -12.72
CA ALA A 157 7.20 3.85 -14.18
C ALA A 157 5.82 4.09 -14.82
N ALA A 158 4.75 3.57 -14.21
CA ALA A 158 3.39 3.80 -14.68
C ALA A 158 3.02 5.29 -14.63
N TYR A 159 3.30 5.97 -13.51
CA TYR A 159 3.11 7.42 -13.39
C TYR A 159 3.92 8.20 -14.44
N LEU A 160 5.19 7.85 -14.64
CA LEU A 160 6.03 8.50 -15.66
C LEU A 160 5.50 8.31 -17.07
N ALA A 161 4.92 7.14 -17.38
CA ALA A 161 4.30 6.88 -18.67
C ALA A 161 3.03 7.72 -18.86
N ASP A 162 2.18 7.82 -17.83
CA ASP A 162 0.97 8.65 -17.85
C ASP A 162 1.32 10.14 -18.06
N GLU A 163 2.47 10.59 -17.54
CA GLU A 163 3.03 11.93 -17.76
C GLU A 163 3.77 12.10 -19.11
N GLY A 164 3.83 11.06 -19.96
CA GLY A 164 4.51 11.08 -21.27
C GLY A 164 6.04 11.07 -21.20
N ARG A 165 6.63 10.63 -20.08
CA ARG A 165 8.07 10.53 -19.82
C ARG A 165 8.59 9.12 -20.09
N ASP A 166 8.29 8.59 -21.27
CA ASP A 166 8.50 7.18 -21.66
C ASP A 166 9.92 6.66 -21.46
N ALA A 167 10.93 7.51 -21.72
CA ALA A 167 12.32 7.13 -21.53
C ALA A 167 12.66 6.84 -20.06
N GLU A 168 12.11 7.62 -19.13
CA GLU A 168 12.29 7.42 -17.69
C GLU A 168 11.41 6.26 -17.19
N ALA A 169 10.18 6.15 -17.72
CA ALA A 169 9.28 5.04 -17.44
C ALA A 169 9.95 3.69 -17.79
N ARG A 170 10.59 3.60 -18.97
CA ARG A 170 11.34 2.41 -19.41
C ARG A 170 12.43 2.04 -18.40
N GLN A 171 13.24 3.01 -17.96
CA GLN A 171 14.31 2.76 -17.00
C GLN A 171 13.78 2.20 -15.67
N HIS A 172 12.66 2.74 -15.18
CA HIS A 172 12.07 2.26 -13.93
C HIS A 172 11.36 0.91 -14.09
N ALA A 173 10.68 0.65 -15.20
CA ALA A 173 10.07 -0.65 -15.49
C ALA A 173 11.13 -1.76 -15.56
N GLU A 174 12.29 -1.51 -16.18
CA GLU A 174 13.42 -2.43 -16.20
C GLU A 174 13.96 -2.73 -14.78
N LYS A 175 14.07 -1.71 -13.93
CA LYS A 175 14.44 -1.87 -12.51
C LYS A 175 13.42 -2.72 -11.76
N ALA A 176 12.13 -2.54 -12.00
CA ALA A 176 11.08 -3.35 -11.38
C ALA A 176 11.23 -4.84 -11.78
N ILE A 177 11.49 -5.13 -13.05
CA ILE A 177 11.73 -6.50 -13.54
C ILE A 177 12.97 -7.13 -12.89
N ALA A 178 14.04 -6.35 -12.73
CA ALA A 178 15.29 -6.79 -12.13
C ALA A 178 15.24 -6.88 -10.58
N GLY A 179 14.25 -6.26 -9.94
CA GLY A 179 14.14 -6.17 -8.48
C GLY A 179 14.05 -7.53 -7.78
N ALA A 180 14.51 -7.60 -6.53
CA ALA A 180 14.43 -8.82 -5.72
C ALA A 180 13.00 -9.03 -5.21
N VAL A 181 12.48 -10.24 -5.36
CA VAL A 181 11.17 -10.63 -4.83
C VAL A 181 11.24 -10.68 -3.30
N ARG A 182 10.27 -10.06 -2.63
CA ARG A 182 10.18 -10.02 -1.17
C ARG A 182 9.59 -11.34 -0.65
N ALA A 183 10.18 -11.83 0.44
CA ALA A 183 9.65 -13.01 1.14
C ALA A 183 8.25 -12.71 1.69
N GLY A 184 7.29 -13.60 1.45
CA GLY A 184 5.89 -13.43 1.85
C GLY A 184 5.10 -12.40 1.02
N ARG A 185 5.62 -12.02 -0.15
CA ARG A 185 4.95 -11.16 -1.16
C ARG A 185 5.22 -11.64 -2.58
N GLU A 186 5.55 -12.92 -2.74
CA GLU A 186 6.04 -13.49 -3.99
C GLU A 186 5.01 -13.35 -5.11
N ALA A 187 3.73 -13.58 -4.83
CA ALA A 187 2.68 -13.48 -5.84
C ALA A 187 2.49 -12.03 -6.30
N SER A 188 2.46 -11.08 -5.36
CA SER A 188 2.35 -9.65 -5.64
C SER A 188 3.51 -9.17 -6.50
N ASP A 189 4.74 -9.52 -6.11
CA ASP A 189 5.95 -9.05 -6.78
C ASP A 189 6.09 -9.68 -8.18
N GLN A 190 5.68 -10.94 -8.37
CA GLN A 190 5.64 -11.55 -9.70
C GLN A 190 4.59 -10.92 -10.60
N ALA A 191 3.41 -10.59 -10.06
CA ALA A 191 2.37 -9.87 -10.80
C ALA A 191 2.88 -8.49 -11.24
N LEU A 192 3.51 -7.72 -10.34
CA LEU A 192 4.09 -6.41 -10.68
C LEU A 192 5.21 -6.50 -11.72
N LYS A 193 6.04 -7.55 -11.69
CA LYS A 193 7.02 -7.79 -12.76
C LYS A 193 6.37 -8.11 -14.10
N ALA A 194 5.22 -8.79 -14.11
CA ALA A 194 4.47 -9.03 -15.34
C ALA A 194 3.85 -7.73 -15.86
N GLU A 195 3.27 -6.91 -14.98
CA GLU A 195 2.74 -5.58 -15.34
C GLU A 195 3.86 -4.66 -15.87
N ALA A 196 5.05 -4.66 -15.26
CA ALA A 196 6.19 -3.89 -15.76
C ALA A 196 6.65 -4.34 -17.16
N ARG A 197 6.60 -5.64 -17.46
CA ARG A 197 6.89 -6.15 -18.82
C ARG A 197 5.82 -5.74 -19.83
N ALA A 198 4.55 -5.71 -19.41
CA ALA A 198 3.46 -5.24 -20.26
C ALA A 198 3.64 -3.76 -20.60
N LEU A 199 3.91 -2.93 -19.59
CA LEU A 199 4.19 -1.50 -19.77
C LEU A 199 5.35 -1.26 -20.76
N LEU A 200 6.44 -2.02 -20.67
CA LEU A 200 7.57 -1.91 -21.61
C LEU A 200 7.23 -2.19 -23.08
N ASN A 201 6.16 -2.94 -23.34
CA ASN A 201 5.69 -3.22 -24.71
C ASN A 201 4.75 -2.12 -25.24
N GLU A 202 4.23 -1.28 -24.34
CA GLU A 202 3.33 -0.16 -24.67
C GLU A 202 4.12 1.15 -24.87
N LEU A 203 5.28 1.29 -24.22
CA LEU A 203 6.29 2.35 -24.40
C LEU A 203 7.17 2.14 -25.63
#